data_AF-A0A485B0X3-F1
#
_entry.id   AF-A0A485B0X3-F1
#
_cell.length_a   1.000
_cell.length_b   1.000
_cell.length_c   1.000
_cell.angle_alpha   90.00
_cell.angle_beta   90.00
_cell.angle_gamma   90.00
#
_symmetry.space_group_name_H-M   'P 1'
#
loop_
_entity.id
_entity.type
_entity.pdbx_description
1 polymer ?
#
loop_
_entity_poly.entity_id
_entity_poly.type
_entity_poly.pdbx_seq_one_letter_code
_entity_poly.pdbx_strand_id
1 'polypeptide(L)'
;MLSREERDAEAAVEQTHMTVIPREQHAISRKDISDNALKVLYRLNKAGYEAYLVGGGVRDLLLGKKPKDFDVTTSATPDQVRKLFRNCRLVGRRFRLAHVMFGRKSSKSPPSAATMKGTPPIV
;
A
#
# COMPACT_ATOMS: atom_id res chain seq x y z
N MET A 1 -31.46 34.32 -3.94
CA MET A 1 -31.13 34.65 -2.53
C MET A 1 -30.78 33.31 -1.87
N LEU A 2 -29.51 32.88 -1.97
CA LEU A 2 -29.07 31.57 -1.48
C LEU A 2 -28.87 31.63 0.03
N SER A 3 -29.35 30.59 0.71
CA SER A 3 -29.53 30.52 2.15
C SER A 3 -28.19 30.52 2.87
N ARG A 4 -28.09 31.17 4.04
CA ARG A 4 -26.85 31.15 4.87
C ARG A 4 -26.40 29.71 5.20
N GLU A 5 -27.35 28.80 5.35
CA GLU A 5 -27.11 27.39 5.66
C GLU A 5 -26.38 26.61 4.54
N GLU A 6 -26.49 27.04 3.28
CA GLU A 6 -25.80 26.38 2.15
C GLU A 6 -24.31 26.78 2.07
N ARG A 7 -23.95 27.97 2.56
CA ARG A 7 -22.56 28.44 2.60
C ARG A 7 -21.74 27.84 3.74
N ASP A 8 -22.40 27.44 4.83
CA ASP A 8 -21.73 26.85 5.99
C ASP A 8 -21.42 25.35 5.77
N ALA A 9 -22.16 24.66 4.90
CA ALA A 9 -21.89 23.28 4.51
C ALA A 9 -20.71 23.14 3.52
N GLU A 10 -20.46 24.18 2.71
CA GLU A 10 -19.36 24.20 1.73
C GLU A 10 -18.00 24.53 2.37
N ALA A 11 -18.01 25.16 3.55
CA ALA A 11 -16.81 25.45 4.34
C ALA A 11 -16.27 24.23 5.13
N ALA A 12 -17.08 23.18 5.30
CA ALA A 12 -16.70 21.96 6.03
C ALA A 12 -16.10 20.86 5.13
N VAL A 13 -15.79 21.17 3.86
CA VAL A 13 -14.84 20.39 3.06
C VAL A 13 -13.43 20.74 3.54
N GLU A 14 -13.16 20.32 4.78
CA GLU A 14 -11.96 20.65 5.52
C GLU A 14 -10.74 20.12 4.76
N GLN A 15 -9.87 21.05 4.38
CA GLN A 15 -8.61 20.80 3.70
C GLN A 15 -7.80 19.79 4.51
N THR A 16 -7.78 18.54 4.05
CA THR A 16 -6.91 17.52 4.63
C THR A 16 -5.47 17.90 4.30
N HIS A 17 -4.79 18.55 5.25
CA HIS A 17 -3.36 18.82 5.13
C HIS A 17 -2.62 17.48 5.07
N MET A 18 -2.17 17.10 3.88
CA MET A 18 -1.30 15.95 3.69
C MET A 18 0.05 16.23 4.36
N THR A 19 0.23 15.71 5.57
CA THR A 19 1.50 15.79 6.29
C THR A 19 2.47 14.74 5.76
N VAL A 20 3.51 15.19 5.07
CA VAL A 20 4.62 14.34 4.62
C VAL A 20 5.72 14.38 5.67
N ILE A 21 6.04 13.22 6.26
CA ILE A 21 7.14 13.08 7.22
C ILE A 21 8.41 12.66 6.44
N PRO A 22 9.46 13.50 6.38
CA PRO A 22 10.70 13.16 5.70
C PRO A 22 11.39 11.92 6.28
N ARG A 23 12.25 11.29 5.47
CA ARG A 23 12.93 10.04 5.84
C ARG A 23 13.70 10.11 7.15
N GLU A 24 14.32 11.24 7.41
CA GLU A 24 15.12 11.52 8.62
C GLU A 24 14.25 11.65 9.89
N GLN A 25 12.97 11.95 9.74
CA GLN A 25 12.03 12.22 10.83
C GLN A 25 11.20 10.98 11.22
N HIS A 26 11.51 9.80 10.67
CA HIS A 26 10.82 8.55 11.01
C HIS A 26 11.76 7.35 11.17
N ALA A 27 11.44 6.47 12.12
CA ALA A 27 12.28 5.32 12.49
C ALA A 27 12.27 4.16 11.47
N ILE A 28 11.38 4.19 10.47
CA ILE A 28 11.17 3.07 9.54
C ILE A 28 12.40 2.85 8.63
N SER A 29 13.16 1.77 8.82
CA SER A 29 14.27 1.42 7.93
C SER A 29 13.89 0.42 6.84
N ARG A 30 14.55 0.53 5.68
CA ARG A 30 14.44 -0.46 4.60
C ARG A 30 14.88 -1.86 5.03
N LYS A 31 15.77 -1.96 6.03
CA LYS A 31 16.26 -3.23 6.58
C LYS A 31 15.19 -4.01 7.33
N ASP A 32 14.19 -3.31 7.87
CA ASP A 32 13.10 -3.91 8.65
C ASP A 32 11.93 -4.34 7.77
N ILE A 33 11.97 -3.97 6.48
CA ILE A 33 10.98 -4.35 5.48
C ILE A 33 11.43 -5.64 4.80
N SER A 34 10.51 -6.59 4.61
CA SER A 34 10.80 -7.82 3.89
C SER A 34 11.28 -7.55 2.45
N ASP A 35 12.35 -8.23 2.04
CA ASP A 35 12.89 -8.19 0.66
C ASP A 35 11.82 -8.40 -0.41
N ASN A 36 10.83 -9.23 -0.11
CA ASN A 36 9.76 -9.53 -1.06
C ASN A 36 8.78 -8.36 -1.20
N ALA A 37 8.44 -7.69 -0.10
CA ALA A 37 7.65 -6.46 -0.14
C ALA A 37 8.40 -5.35 -0.89
N LEU A 38 9.70 -5.17 -0.62
CA LEU A 38 10.54 -4.23 -1.37
C LEU A 38 10.54 -4.52 -2.87
N LYS A 39 10.65 -5.79 -3.29
CA LYS A 39 10.59 -6.16 -4.72
C LYS A 39 9.24 -5.83 -5.36
N VAL A 40 8.12 -5.95 -4.64
CA VAL A 40 6.81 -5.53 -5.15
C VAL A 40 6.81 -4.03 -5.40
N LEU A 41 7.20 -3.25 -4.39
CA LEU A 41 7.24 -1.79 -4.45
C LEU A 41 8.13 -1.31 -5.61
N TYR A 42 9.34 -1.86 -5.74
CA TYR A 42 10.25 -1.49 -6.82
C TYR A 42 9.70 -1.86 -8.20
N ARG A 43 9.05 -3.02 -8.35
CA ARG A 43 8.45 -3.41 -9.64
C ARG A 43 7.30 -2.51 -10.05
N LEU A 44 6.44 -2.15 -9.10
CA LEU A 44 5.32 -1.22 -9.36
C LEU A 44 5.85 0.18 -9.73
N ASN A 45 6.78 0.72 -8.95
CA ASN A 45 7.40 2.02 -9.23
C ASN A 45 8.13 2.02 -10.58
N LYS A 46 8.88 0.96 -10.90
CA LYS A 46 9.58 0.84 -12.20
C LYS A 46 8.61 0.77 -13.38
N ALA A 47 7.39 0.29 -13.15
CA ALA A 47 6.34 0.25 -14.16
C ALA A 47 5.53 1.57 -14.23
N GLY A 48 5.90 2.59 -13.46
CA GLY A 48 5.25 3.90 -13.45
C GLY A 48 4.03 3.98 -12.54
N TYR A 49 3.80 3.00 -11.66
CA TYR A 49 2.71 3.02 -10.70
C TYR A 49 3.18 3.46 -9.32
N GLU A 50 2.37 4.25 -8.66
CA GLU A 50 2.60 4.59 -7.26
C GLU A 50 2.35 3.34 -6.40
N ALA A 51 3.22 3.12 -5.43
CA ALA A 51 3.09 2.01 -4.50
C ALA A 51 3.61 2.39 -3.12
N TYR A 52 2.79 2.16 -2.10
CA TYR A 52 3.08 2.54 -0.72
C TYR A 52 2.85 1.36 0.22
N LEU A 53 3.67 1.25 1.26
CA LEU A 53 3.39 0.33 2.36
C LEU A 53 2.30 0.93 3.24
N VAL A 54 1.35 0.10 3.63
CA VAL A 54 0.21 0.51 4.46
C VAL A 54 -0.09 -0.55 5.52
N GLY A 55 -1.04 -0.24 6.40
CA GLY A 55 -1.61 -1.21 7.32
C GLY A 55 -0.79 -1.44 8.59
N GLY A 56 -1.01 -2.61 9.20
CA GLY A 56 -0.45 -2.96 10.51
C GLY A 56 1.07 -3.03 10.51
N GLY A 57 1.68 -3.41 9.38
CA GLY A 57 3.13 -3.51 9.27
C GLY A 57 3.85 -2.18 9.44
N VAL A 58 3.30 -1.09 8.91
CA VAL A 58 3.85 0.27 9.09
C VAL A 58 3.76 0.71 10.54
N ARG A 59 2.62 0.45 11.19
CA ARG A 59 2.43 0.74 12.61
C ARG A 59 3.43 -0.02 13.48
N ASP A 60 3.61 -1.31 13.23
CA ASP A 60 4.53 -2.14 13.99
C ASP A 60 5.97 -1.64 13.83
N LEU A 61 6.37 -1.25 12.62
CA LEU A 61 7.69 -0.65 12.36
C LEU A 61 7.90 0.68 13.10
N LEU A 62 6.89 1.54 13.16
CA LEU A 62 6.95 2.79 13.94
C LEU A 62 7.08 2.52 15.45
N LEU A 63 6.53 1.41 15.93
CA LEU A 63 6.67 0.95 17.31
C LEU A 63 7.95 0.14 17.57
N GLY A 64 8.84 0.01 16.58
CA GLY A 64 10.06 -0.80 16.69
C GLY A 64 9.82 -2.30 16.79
N LYS A 65 8.62 -2.77 16.43
CA LYS A 65 8.24 -4.18 16.41
C LYS A 65 8.47 -4.78 15.03
N LYS A 66 8.72 -6.08 14.98
CA LYS A 66 8.85 -6.82 13.72
C LYS A 66 7.46 -7.12 13.14
N PRO A 67 7.10 -6.57 11.97
CA PRO A 67 5.80 -6.82 11.35
C PRO A 67 5.69 -8.27 10.86
N LYS A 68 4.49 -8.83 10.95
CA LYS A 68 4.19 -10.20 10.51
C LYS A 68 3.93 -10.27 9.01
N ASP A 69 3.14 -9.32 8.51
CA ASP A 69 2.72 -9.22 7.11
C ASP A 69 2.90 -7.78 6.61
N PHE A 70 3.10 -7.64 5.31
CA PHE A 70 3.22 -6.34 4.64
C PHE A 70 2.10 -6.17 3.62
N ASP A 71 1.31 -5.11 3.82
CA ASP A 71 0.31 -4.67 2.86
C ASP A 71 0.89 -3.55 2.00
N VAL A 72 0.63 -3.62 0.70
CA VAL A 72 0.99 -2.60 -0.27
C VAL A 72 -0.29 -2.02 -0.85
N THR A 73 -0.35 -0.71 -1.04
CA THR A 73 -1.37 -0.09 -1.88
C THR A 73 -0.73 0.42 -3.15
N THR A 74 -1.48 0.44 -4.25
CA THR A 74 -0.98 0.91 -5.53
C THR A 74 -2.07 1.53 -6.37
N SER A 75 -1.69 2.52 -7.19
CA SER A 75 -2.55 3.11 -8.21
C SER A 75 -2.81 2.18 -9.41
N ALA A 76 -2.08 1.06 -9.51
CA ALA A 76 -2.31 0.07 -10.55
C ALA A 76 -3.67 -0.65 -10.39
N THR A 77 -4.38 -0.82 -11.49
CA THR A 77 -5.61 -1.62 -11.51
C THR A 77 -5.32 -3.11 -11.30
N PRO A 78 -6.27 -3.91 -10.81
CA PRO A 78 -6.07 -5.35 -10.63
C PRO A 78 -5.59 -6.09 -11.89
N ASP A 79 -6.04 -5.66 -13.07
CA ASP A 79 -5.58 -6.21 -14.35
C ASP A 79 -4.12 -5.83 -14.66
N GLN A 80 -3.70 -4.59 -14.36
CA GLN A 80 -2.31 -4.15 -14.50
C GLN A 80 -1.39 -4.90 -13.52
N VAL A 81 -1.82 -5.07 -12.27
CA VAL A 81 -1.10 -5.86 -11.27
C VAL A 81 -0.96 -7.32 -11.72
N ARG A 82 -2.02 -7.92 -12.27
CA ARG A 82 -1.95 -9.29 -12.83
C ARG A 82 -0.96 -9.39 -14.00
N LYS A 83 -0.87 -8.38 -14.86
CA LYS A 83 0.11 -8.33 -15.97
C LYS A 83 1.55 -8.22 -15.46
N LEU A 84 1.78 -7.41 -14.41
CA LEU A 84 3.10 -7.21 -13.80
C LEU A 84 3.60 -8.42 -13.00
N PHE A 85 2.68 -9.07 -12.30
CA PHE A 85 2.97 -10.19 -11.42
C PHE A 85 2.22 -11.43 -11.90
N ARG A 86 2.89 -12.26 -12.72
CA ARG A 86 2.30 -13.52 -13.22
C ARG A 86 1.91 -14.49 -12.09
N ASN A 87 2.55 -14.38 -10.92
CA ASN A 87 2.24 -15.16 -9.71
C ASN A 87 1.28 -14.44 -8.76
N CYS A 88 0.45 -13.54 -9.28
CA CYS A 88 -0.57 -12.85 -8.52
C CYS A 88 -1.89 -13.60 -8.55
N ARG A 89 -2.48 -13.84 -7.37
CA ARG A 89 -3.84 -14.34 -7.22
C ARG A 89 -4.76 -13.20 -6.81
N LEU A 90 -5.77 -12.91 -7.63
CA LEU A 90 -6.82 -11.98 -7.23
C LEU A 90 -7.76 -12.66 -6.22
N VAL A 91 -7.99 -12.01 -5.09
CA VAL A 91 -8.80 -12.51 -3.97
C VAL A 91 -9.97 -11.57 -3.72
N GLY A 92 -11.17 -12.14 -3.70
CA GLY A 92 -12.42 -11.44 -3.42
C GLY A 92 -13.00 -10.71 -4.64
N ARG A 93 -14.31 -10.90 -4.88
CA ARG A 93 -15.04 -10.20 -5.95
C ARG A 93 -15.29 -8.73 -5.62
N ARG A 94 -15.54 -8.40 -4.34
CA ARG A 94 -15.93 -7.06 -3.89
C ARG A 94 -14.73 -6.14 -3.63
N PHE A 95 -13.67 -6.66 -3.00
CA PHE A 95 -12.54 -5.85 -2.52
C PHE A 95 -11.30 -5.92 -3.40
N ARG A 96 -11.38 -6.62 -4.54
CA ARG A 96 -10.33 -6.73 -5.60
C ARG A 96 -8.91 -6.72 -5.03
N LEU A 97 -8.62 -7.62 -4.08
CA LEU A 97 -7.31 -7.76 -3.48
C LEU A 97 -6.40 -8.56 -4.41
N ALA A 98 -5.11 -8.25 -4.42
CA ALA A 98 -4.12 -8.98 -5.19
C ALA A 98 -3.06 -9.57 -4.25
N HIS A 99 -3.00 -10.91 -4.17
CA HIS A 99 -1.98 -11.60 -3.37
C HIS A 99 -0.83 -12.03 -4.28
N VAL A 100 0.36 -11.47 -4.07
CA VAL A 100 1.57 -11.91 -4.77
C VAL A 100 2.29 -12.96 -3.93
N MET A 101 2.37 -14.17 -4.48
CA MET A 101 3.08 -15.27 -3.87
C MET A 101 4.53 -15.27 -4.32
N PHE A 102 5.45 -15.17 -3.36
CA PHE A 102 6.87 -15.35 -3.62
C PHE A 102 7.26 -16.79 -3.34
N GLY A 103 7.86 -17.46 -4.33
CA GLY A 103 8.43 -18.79 -4.17
C GLY A 103 9.55 -18.80 -3.13
N ARG A 104 9.73 -19.95 -2.46
CA ARG A 104 10.77 -20.14 -1.44
C ARG A 104 12.15 -19.85 -2.03
N LYS A 105 12.87 -18.87 -1.48
CA LYS A 105 14.29 -18.63 -1.82
C LYS A 105 15.26 -19.51 -1.01
N SER A 106 14.79 -20.15 0.06
CA SER A 106 15.56 -21.09 0.90
C SER A 106 14.60 -21.98 1.69
N SER A 107 15.02 -23.21 2.01
CA SER A 107 14.16 -24.28 2.59
C SER A 107 13.49 -23.94 3.93
N LYS A 108 13.85 -22.82 4.59
CA LYS A 108 13.41 -22.45 5.95
C LYS A 108 12.57 -21.17 6.05
N SER A 109 12.25 -20.48 4.95
CA SER A 109 11.39 -19.28 5.02
C SER A 109 9.91 -19.63 4.81
N PRO A 110 8.98 -19.16 5.67
CA PRO A 110 7.56 -19.32 5.41
C PRO A 110 7.18 -18.59 4.11
N PRO A 111 6.16 -19.07 3.37
CA PRO A 111 5.71 -18.39 2.16
C PRO A 111 5.27 -16.97 2.50
N SER A 112 6.00 -15.97 2.02
CA SER A 112 5.61 -14.57 2.20
C SER A 112 4.62 -14.18 1.10
N ALA A 113 3.42 -13.75 1.48
CA ALA A 113 2.47 -13.11 0.59
C ALA A 113 2.53 -11.60 0.80
N ALA A 114 2.50 -10.84 -0.30
CA ALA A 114 2.23 -9.40 -0.24
C ALA A 114 0.80 -9.17 -0.72
N THR A 115 -0.01 -8.52 0.10
CA THR A 115 -1.40 -8.19 -0.23
C THR A 115 -1.46 -6.78 -0.78
N MET A 116 -1.98 -6.64 -2.00
CA MET A 116 -2.21 -5.37 -2.65
C MET A 116 -3.68 -4.97 -2.57
N LYS A 117 -3.93 -3.78 -2.04
CA LYS A 117 -5.23 -3.11 -2.11
C LYS A 117 -5.17 -2.09 -3.24
N GLY A 118 -6.00 -2.26 -4.26
CA GLY A 118 -6.19 -1.24 -5.28
C GLY A 118 -6.82 -0.02 -4.63
N THR A 119 -6.13 1.12 -4.68
CA THR A 119 -6.77 2.39 -4.32
C THR A 119 -7.80 2.71 -5.40
N PRO A 120 -8.99 3.21 -5.04
CA PRO A 120 -9.80 3.93 -6.02
C PRO A 120 -8.94 5.08 -6.59
N PRO A 121 -9.14 5.48 -7.86
CA PRO A 121 -8.47 6.67 -8.38
C PRO A 121 -8.73 7.80 -7.38
N ILE A 122 -7.64 8.32 -6.81
CA ILE A 122 -7.70 9.48 -5.91
C ILE A 122 -8.09 10.63 -6.84
N VAL A 123 -9.38 10.98 -6.82
CA VAL A 123 -9.87 12.27 -7.29
C VAL A 123 -9.70 13.30 -6.17
#